data_AF-A0ABD2YPH1-F1
#
_entry.id   AF-A0ABD2YPH1-F1
#
_cell.length_a   1.000
_cell.length_b   1.000
_cell.length_c   1.000
_cell.angle_alpha   90.00
_cell.angle_beta   90.00
_cell.angle_gamma   90.00
#
_symmetry.space_group_name_H-M   'P 1'
#
loop_
_entity.id
_entity.type
_entity.pdbx_description
1 polymer ?
#
loop_
_entity_poly.entity_id
_entity_poly.type
_entity_poly.pdbx_seq_one_letter_code
_entity_poly.pdbx_strand_id
1 'polypeptide(L)'
;MAKGTRDKKKSKVTLSGLLNFIDGLWSACGEERIILFTTNHVDKLDPALIRRGRMDKHIELSYCGFEAFKVLAKNYLNLESHNLFEKIRTLLEETRMTPADVAENLMPKSPGLENAGEVGLENLILALEKAKEVERLKAEEALKEDGDNGELDEEESDEEDDEEDGSEGEGTSDEDEDDDSSDEDFLKI
;
A
#
# COMPACT_ATOMS: atom_id res chain seq x y z
N MET A 1 -35.42 24.58 12.07
CA MET A 1 -34.10 24.07 12.50
C MET A 1 -33.26 23.85 11.26
N ALA A 2 -32.28 24.71 10.99
CA ALA A 2 -31.45 24.63 9.79
C ALA A 2 -30.36 23.57 9.96
N LYS A 3 -30.35 22.57 9.08
CA LYS A 3 -29.39 21.48 9.04
C LYS A 3 -28.07 22.03 8.46
N GLY A 4 -27.12 22.36 9.34
CA GLY A 4 -25.79 22.82 8.93
C GLY A 4 -25.04 21.71 8.18
N THR A 5 -24.84 21.93 6.88
CA THR A 5 -23.94 21.13 6.06
C THR A 5 -22.53 21.27 6.60
N ARG A 6 -21.94 20.16 7.08
CA ARG A 6 -20.52 20.11 7.44
C ARG A 6 -19.72 20.19 6.14
N ASP A 7 -19.30 21.39 5.76
CA ASP A 7 -18.26 21.58 4.76
C ASP A 7 -17.01 20.82 5.21
N LYS A 8 -16.74 19.69 4.56
CA LYS A 8 -15.44 19.01 4.66
C LYS A 8 -14.41 19.99 4.12
N LYS A 9 -13.69 20.70 5.01
CA LYS A 9 -12.54 21.53 4.66
C LYS A 9 -11.56 20.65 3.87
N LYS A 10 -11.57 20.77 2.54
CA LYS A 10 -10.57 20.16 1.66
C LYS A 10 -9.19 20.62 2.16
N SER A 11 -8.24 19.70 2.31
CA SER A 11 -6.88 20.04 2.72
C SER A 11 -6.33 21.13 1.80
N LYS A 12 -5.81 22.22 2.38
CA LYS A 12 -5.26 23.34 1.60
C LYS A 12 -3.99 22.98 0.83
N VAL A 13 -3.41 21.82 1.10
CA VAL A 13 -2.26 21.28 0.39
C VAL A 13 -2.78 20.22 -0.56
N THR A 14 -2.59 20.46 -1.86
CA THR A 14 -2.79 19.45 -2.90
C THR A 14 -1.51 18.63 -3.04
N LEU A 15 -1.64 17.36 -3.40
CA LEU A 15 -0.49 16.52 -3.73
C LEU A 15 0.37 17.24 -4.78
N SER A 16 -0.25 17.71 -5.87
CA SER A 16 0.42 18.48 -6.92
C SER A 16 1.24 19.69 -6.43
N GLY A 17 0.75 20.43 -5.42
CA GLY A 17 1.46 21.56 -4.85
C GLY A 17 2.71 21.14 -4.06
N LEU A 18 2.63 20.02 -3.33
CA LEU A 18 3.78 19.43 -2.66
C LEU A 18 4.81 18.90 -3.67
N LEU A 19 4.36 18.29 -4.77
CA LEU A 19 5.25 17.74 -5.80
C LEU A 19 6.02 18.84 -6.52
N ASN A 20 5.35 19.92 -6.92
CA ASN A 20 6.01 21.06 -7.55
C ASN A 20 7.05 21.72 -6.64
N PHE A 21 6.79 21.73 -5.32
CA PHE A 21 7.77 22.22 -4.35
C PHE A 21 9.01 21.31 -4.28
N ILE A 22 8.81 19.98 -4.23
CA ILE A 22 9.90 19.00 -4.22
C ILE A 22 10.71 19.07 -5.54
N ASP A 23 10.04 19.23 -6.69
CA ASP A 23 10.70 19.44 -7.99
C ASP A 23 11.60 20.70 -8.00
N GLY A 24 11.15 21.76 -7.32
CA GLY A 24 11.96 22.96 -7.08
C GLY A 24 13.19 22.71 -6.18
N LEU A 25 13.05 21.86 -5.16
CA LEU A 25 14.16 21.45 -4.29
C LEU A 25 15.20 20.58 -5.01
N TRP A 26 14.76 19.67 -5.88
CA TRP A 26 15.64 18.86 -6.73
C TRP A 26 16.42 19.70 -7.74
N SER A 27 15.84 20.80 -8.22
CA SER A 27 16.44 21.67 -9.24
C SER A 27 17.34 22.77 -8.67
N ALA A 28 17.33 23.01 -7.36
CA ALA A 28 18.13 24.03 -6.72
C ALA A 28 19.62 23.61 -6.65
N CYS A 29 20.37 23.93 -7.71
CA CYS A 29 21.82 23.77 -7.81
C CYS A 29 22.53 24.45 -6.65
N GLY A 30 23.21 23.68 -5.80
CA GLY A 30 24.14 24.23 -4.82
C GLY A 30 24.65 23.28 -3.74
N GLU A 31 23.91 22.23 -3.37
CA GLU A 31 24.28 21.36 -2.25
C GLU A 31 23.84 19.91 -2.47
N GLU A 32 24.66 18.94 -2.05
CA GLU A 32 24.34 17.51 -2.04
C GLU A 32 23.25 17.25 -0.99
N ARG A 33 22.03 16.90 -1.42
CA ARG A 33 20.87 16.63 -0.54
C ARG A 33 20.38 15.20 -0.70
N ILE A 34 20.11 14.53 0.43
CA ILE A 34 19.41 13.24 0.47
C ILE A 34 18.00 13.49 1.01
N ILE A 35 16.97 13.08 0.26
CA ILE A 35 15.57 13.22 0.67
C ILE A 35 14.99 11.82 0.88
N LEU A 36 14.44 11.58 2.07
CA LEU A 36 13.80 10.31 2.42
C LEU A 36 12.28 10.47 2.39
N PHE A 37 11.61 9.55 1.71
CA PHE A 37 10.17 9.45 1.66
C PHE A 37 9.73 8.11 2.26
N THR A 38 8.60 8.10 2.97
CA THR A 38 7.96 6.89 3.47
C THR A 38 6.51 6.89 3.03
N THR A 39 6.01 5.74 2.56
CA THR A 39 4.60 5.55 2.22
C THR A 39 4.22 4.09 2.47
N ASN A 40 2.98 3.88 2.91
CA ASN A 40 2.38 2.54 2.98
C ASN A 40 1.67 2.16 1.66
N HIS A 41 1.51 3.11 0.74
CA HIS A 41 0.76 2.96 -0.50
C HIS A 41 1.55 3.58 -1.65
N VAL A 42 2.50 2.83 -2.21
CA VAL A 42 3.32 3.27 -3.35
C VAL A 42 2.50 3.37 -4.63
N ASP A 43 1.46 2.55 -4.76
CA ASP A 43 0.50 2.49 -5.87
C ASP A 43 -0.35 3.78 -6.01
N LYS A 44 -0.50 4.53 -4.92
CA LYS A 44 -1.25 5.80 -4.89
C LYS A 44 -0.39 7.02 -5.21
N LEU A 45 0.92 6.83 -5.41
CA LEU A 45 1.81 7.92 -5.78
C LEU A 45 1.70 8.24 -7.27
N ASP A 46 1.93 9.52 -7.59
CA ASP A 46 2.02 9.95 -8.99
C ASP A 46 3.20 9.24 -9.68
N PRO A 47 2.98 8.54 -10.81
CA PRO A 47 4.04 7.87 -11.56
C PRO A 47 5.20 8.77 -11.98
N ALA A 48 5.01 10.09 -12.03
CA ALA A 48 6.07 11.05 -12.30
C ALA A 48 7.12 11.12 -11.18
N LEU A 49 6.76 10.82 -9.92
CA LEU A 49 7.67 10.91 -8.77
C LEU A 49 8.62 9.73 -8.64
N ILE A 50 8.14 8.54 -8.98
CA ILE A 50 8.89 7.27 -8.90
C ILE A 50 9.90 7.10 -10.03
N ARG A 51 10.08 8.12 -10.89
CA ARG A 51 11.02 8.10 -12.00
C ARG A 51 12.45 8.32 -11.50
N ARG A 52 13.41 7.74 -12.23
CA ARG A 52 14.84 7.94 -11.97
C ARG A 52 15.19 9.44 -12.06
N GLY A 53 16.02 9.91 -11.13
CA GLY A 53 16.38 11.33 -10.96
C GLY A 53 15.50 12.09 -9.95
N ARG A 54 14.40 11.46 -9.50
CA ARG A 54 13.51 11.94 -8.42
C ARG A 54 13.59 10.96 -7.25
N MET A 55 12.62 10.04 -7.13
CA MET A 55 12.74 8.88 -6.24
C MET A 55 13.46 7.76 -7.00
N ASP A 56 14.79 7.74 -6.90
CA ASP A 56 15.65 6.84 -7.66
C ASP A 56 15.93 5.51 -6.93
N LYS A 57 15.82 5.49 -5.59
CA LYS A 57 15.97 4.31 -4.74
C LYS A 57 14.67 3.99 -4.02
N HIS A 58 14.17 2.78 -4.29
CA HIS A 58 13.00 2.23 -3.61
C HIS A 58 13.44 1.05 -2.72
N ILE A 59 13.11 1.14 -1.44
CA ILE A 59 13.36 0.09 -0.46
C ILE A 59 12.01 -0.31 0.12
N GLU A 60 11.61 -1.55 -0.10
CA GLU A 60 10.43 -2.13 0.52
C GLU A 60 10.78 -2.64 1.92
N LEU A 61 10.00 -2.24 2.93
CA LEU A 61 10.12 -2.75 4.28
C LEU A 61 9.05 -3.82 4.51
N SER A 62 9.44 -5.09 4.36
CA SER A 62 8.54 -6.24 4.46
C SER A 62 8.23 -6.64 5.90
N TYR A 63 7.42 -7.69 6.05
CA TYR A 63 7.17 -8.35 7.33
C TYR A 63 8.45 -8.97 7.93
N CYS A 64 8.37 -9.30 9.22
CA CYS A 64 9.48 -9.82 9.99
C CYS A 64 9.83 -11.25 9.54
N GLY A 65 10.93 -11.41 8.81
CA GLY A 65 11.51 -12.72 8.54
C GLY A 65 12.39 -13.21 9.69
N PHE A 66 12.81 -14.48 9.62
CA PHE A 66 13.65 -15.10 10.64
C PHE A 66 14.99 -14.37 10.87
N GLU A 67 15.61 -13.84 9.82
CA GLU A 67 16.85 -13.06 9.93
C GLU A 67 16.65 -11.77 10.73
N ALA A 68 15.55 -11.04 10.47
CA ALA A 68 15.20 -9.86 11.24
C ALA A 68 14.89 -10.21 12.70
N PHE A 69 14.14 -11.30 12.93
CA PHE A 69 13.88 -11.82 14.26
C PHE A 69 15.17 -12.11 15.04
N LYS A 70 16.17 -12.77 14.45
CA LYS A 70 17.46 -13.03 15.13
C LYS A 70 18.16 -11.75 15.57
N VAL A 71 18.10 -10.70 14.75
CA VAL A 71 18.63 -9.38 15.12
C VAL A 71 17.86 -8.80 16.30
N LEU A 72 16.54 -8.89 16.31
CA LEU A 72 15.71 -8.42 17.42
C LEU A 72 15.96 -9.24 18.71
N ALA A 73 16.05 -10.57 18.61
CA ALA A 73 16.35 -11.45 19.74
C ALA A 73 17.73 -11.16 20.34
N LYS A 74 18.74 -10.91 19.49
CA LYS A 74 20.06 -10.47 19.94
C LYS A 74 20.00 -9.10 20.62
N ASN A 75 19.29 -8.13 20.03
CA ASN A 75 19.25 -6.77 20.55
C ASN A 75 18.47 -6.64 21.87
N TYR A 76 17.34 -7.33 22.01
CA TYR A 76 16.46 -7.19 23.19
C TYR A 76 16.74 -8.23 24.28
N LEU A 77 17.15 -9.44 23.90
CA LEU A 77 17.32 -10.57 24.83
C LEU A 77 18.77 -11.03 24.96
N ASN A 78 19.68 -10.50 24.13
CA ASN A 78 21.06 -10.97 24.02
C ASN A 78 21.16 -12.48 23.73
N LEU A 79 20.19 -13.00 22.97
CA LEU A 79 20.10 -14.40 22.56
C LEU A 79 20.50 -14.57 21.10
N GLU A 80 21.48 -15.44 20.84
CA GLU A 80 21.88 -15.82 19.47
C GLU A 80 21.31 -17.17 19.04
N SER A 81 20.94 -18.02 20.00
CA SER A 81 20.31 -19.32 19.73
C SER A 81 19.40 -19.73 20.89
N HIS A 82 18.33 -20.46 20.57
CA HIS A 82 17.40 -21.03 21.54
C HIS A 82 16.69 -22.23 20.90
N ASN A 83 16.26 -23.22 21.69
CA ASN A 83 15.49 -24.38 21.18
C ASN A 83 14.17 -23.95 20.50
N LEU A 84 13.60 -22.83 20.93
CA LEU A 84 12.37 -22.25 20.39
C LEU A 84 12.55 -21.55 19.02
N PHE A 85 13.79 -21.28 18.59
CA PHE A 85 14.03 -20.55 17.33
C PHE A 85 13.51 -21.31 16.12
N GLU A 86 13.65 -22.64 16.08
CA GLU A 86 13.12 -23.46 14.96
C GLU A 86 11.59 -23.40 14.87
N LYS A 87 10.91 -23.37 16.02
CA LYS A 87 9.46 -23.20 16.06
C LYS A 87 9.06 -21.80 15.57
N ILE A 88 9.75 -20.76 16.03
CA ILE A 88 9.50 -19.37 15.61
C ILE A 88 9.79 -19.20 14.12
N ARG A 89 10.86 -19.82 13.60
CA ARG A 89 11.22 -19.82 12.18
C ARG A 89 10.06 -20.33 11.32
N THR A 90 9.53 -21.50 11.68
CA THR A 90 8.39 -22.11 10.97
C THR A 90 7.16 -21.21 11.03
N LEU A 91 6.83 -20.67 12.21
CA LEU A 91 5.66 -19.81 12.38
C LEU A 91 5.76 -18.47 11.63
N LEU A 92 6.94 -17.86 11.57
CA LEU A 92 7.19 -16.62 10.81
C LEU A 92 7.16 -16.84 9.30
N GLU A 93 7.45 -18.06 8.80
CA GLU A 93 7.30 -18.40 7.38
C GLU A 93 5.81 -18.53 6.99
N GLU A 94 4.95 -18.89 7.94
CA GLU A 94 3.52 -19.11 7.70
C GLU A 94 2.63 -17.91 8.07
N THR A 95 3.18 -16.92 8.77
CA THR A 95 2.38 -15.82 9.36
C THR A 95 2.98 -14.46 9.06
N ARG A 96 2.14 -13.48 8.73
CA ARG A 96 2.58 -12.11 8.44
C ARG A 96 2.54 -11.25 9.70
N MET A 97 3.69 -11.03 10.33
CA MET A 97 3.83 -10.17 11.52
C MET A 97 4.86 -9.05 11.28
N THR A 98 4.59 -7.83 11.74
CA THR A 98 5.53 -6.71 11.52
C THR A 98 6.73 -6.81 12.48
N PRO A 99 7.92 -6.27 12.11
CA PRO A 99 9.06 -6.25 13.03
C PRO A 99 8.77 -5.53 14.36
N ALA A 100 7.87 -4.55 14.35
CA ALA A 100 7.44 -3.84 15.56
C ALA A 100 6.62 -4.75 16.49
N ASP A 101 5.65 -5.50 15.94
CA ASP A 101 4.85 -6.45 16.72
C ASP A 101 5.73 -7.58 17.28
N VAL A 102 6.70 -8.06 16.51
CA VAL A 102 7.67 -9.05 17.00
C VAL A 102 8.49 -8.48 18.15
N ALA A 103 9.01 -7.26 18.01
CA ALA A 103 9.78 -6.61 19.08
C ALA A 103 8.95 -6.41 20.35
N GLU A 104 7.67 -6.04 20.23
CA GLU A 104 6.75 -5.90 21.37
C GLU A 104 6.62 -7.19 22.18
N ASN A 105 6.50 -8.34 21.50
CA ASN A 105 6.40 -9.63 22.19
C ASN A 105 7.71 -10.07 22.85
N LEU A 106 8.85 -9.69 22.27
CA LEU A 106 10.17 -9.99 22.82
C LEU A 106 10.56 -9.10 24.00
N MET A 107 10.02 -7.89 24.09
CA MET A 107 10.37 -6.98 25.17
C MET A 107 9.81 -7.46 26.52
N PRO A 108 10.65 -7.62 27.55
CA PRO A 108 10.19 -8.03 28.86
C PRO A 108 9.35 -6.93 29.50
N LYS A 109 8.11 -7.27 29.87
CA LYS A 109 7.16 -6.34 30.53
C LYS A 109 7.60 -5.92 31.93
N SER A 110 8.45 -6.71 32.58
CA SER A 110 9.02 -6.43 33.88
C SER A 110 10.54 -6.66 33.83
N PRO A 111 11.36 -5.61 33.89
CA PRO A 111 12.81 -5.77 33.89
C PRO A 111 13.26 -6.48 35.18
N GLY A 112 14.12 -7.50 35.06
CA GLY A 112 14.73 -8.21 36.21
C GLY A 112 14.26 -9.65 36.44
N LEU A 113 13.44 -10.22 35.55
CA LEU A 113 13.10 -11.64 35.62
C LEU A 113 14.21 -12.49 34.98
N GLU A 114 14.76 -13.48 35.68
CA GLU A 114 15.87 -14.31 35.19
C GLU A 114 15.53 -15.06 33.89
N ASN A 115 14.26 -15.40 33.69
CA ASN A 115 13.75 -16.07 32.48
C ASN A 115 13.03 -15.11 31.52
N ALA A 116 13.31 -13.80 31.59
CA ALA A 116 12.71 -12.78 30.72
C ALA A 116 12.83 -13.11 29.22
N GLY A 117 13.95 -13.71 28.80
CA GLY A 117 14.18 -14.11 27.42
C GLY A 117 13.28 -15.26 26.96
N GLU A 118 13.14 -16.30 27.79
CA GLU A 118 12.28 -17.44 27.49
C GLU A 118 10.80 -17.03 27.44
N VAL A 119 10.38 -16.21 28.41
CA VAL A 119 9.01 -15.64 28.43
C VAL A 119 8.72 -14.79 27.19
N GLY A 120 9.68 -13.99 26.72
CA GLY A 120 9.52 -13.20 25.48
C GLY A 120 9.35 -14.08 24.24
N LEU A 121 10.11 -15.17 24.14
CA LEU A 121 9.99 -16.13 23.03
C LEU A 121 8.66 -16.90 23.08
N GLU A 122 8.22 -17.32 24.26
CA GLU A 122 6.92 -17.96 24.45
C GLU A 122 5.76 -17.03 24.09
N ASN A 123 5.82 -15.76 24.52
CA ASN A 123 4.82 -14.75 24.15
C ASN A 123 4.75 -14.57 22.63
N LEU A 124 5.91 -14.51 21.96
CA LEU A 124 5.95 -14.40 20.50
C LEU A 124 5.32 -15.62 19.82
N ILE A 125 5.61 -16.84 20.31
CA ILE A 125 4.98 -18.06 19.78
C ILE A 125 3.47 -18.01 19.91
N LEU A 126 2.95 -17.63 21.09
CA LEU A 126 1.51 -17.50 21.31
C LEU A 126 0.89 -16.45 20.38
N ALA A 127 1.56 -15.32 20.18
CA ALA A 127 1.10 -14.27 19.28
C ALA A 127 1.06 -14.74 17.81
N LEU A 128 2.07 -15.49 17.37
CA LEU A 128 2.15 -16.05 16.03
C LEU A 128 1.08 -17.12 15.78
N GLU A 129 0.89 -18.05 16.71
CA GLU A 129 -0.16 -19.08 16.62
C GLU A 129 -1.55 -18.43 16.55
N LYS A 130 -1.80 -17.39 17.36
CA LYS A 130 -3.04 -16.63 17.30
C LYS A 130 -3.22 -15.89 15.98
N ALA A 131 -2.18 -15.25 15.46
CA ALA A 131 -2.23 -14.54 14.19
C ALA A 131 -2.51 -15.50 13.02
N LYS A 132 -1.88 -16.68 13.02
CA LYS A 132 -2.14 -17.75 12.06
C LYS A 132 -3.61 -18.20 12.06
N GLU A 133 -4.17 -18.40 13.25
CA GLU A 133 -5.58 -18.79 13.39
C GLU A 133 -6.54 -17.71 12.86
N VAL A 134 -6.26 -16.45 13.17
CA VAL A 134 -7.07 -15.32 12.69
C VAL A 134 -7.03 -15.21 11.17
N GLU A 135 -5.88 -15.44 10.54
CA GLU A 135 -5.77 -15.46 9.08
C GLU A 135 -6.55 -16.62 8.47
N ARG A 136 -6.52 -17.82 9.08
CA ARG A 136 -7.31 -18.96 8.64
C ARG A 136 -8.81 -18.68 8.70
N LEU A 137 -9.30 -18.18 9.83
CA LEU A 137 -10.73 -17.87 10.00
C LEU A 137 -11.21 -16.82 8.99
N LYS A 138 -10.41 -15.77 8.76
CA LYS A 138 -10.73 -14.76 7.74
C LYS A 138 -10.77 -15.34 6.33
N ALA A 139 -9.88 -16.27 6.00
CA ALA A 139 -9.89 -16.94 4.70
C ALA A 139 -11.14 -17.84 4.52
N GLU A 140 -11.55 -18.55 5.58
CA GLU A 140 -12.78 -19.35 5.57
C GLU A 140 -14.05 -18.50 5.47
N GLU A 141 -14.09 -17.33 6.11
CA GLU A 141 -15.20 -16.37 6.00
C GLU A 141 -15.30 -15.78 4.58
N ALA A 142 -14.18 -15.36 4.00
CA ALA A 142 -14.15 -14.81 2.63
C ALA A 142 -14.68 -15.82 1.59
N LEU A 143 -14.37 -17.12 1.75
CA LEU A 143 -14.89 -18.17 0.86
C LEU A 143 -16.40 -18.42 1.01
N LYS A 144 -17.00 -18.07 2.15
CA LYS A 144 -18.45 -18.19 2.36
C LYS A 144 -19.21 -17.01 1.78
N GLU A 145 -18.61 -15.82 1.77
CA GLU A 145 -19.22 -14.61 1.19
C GLU A 145 -19.28 -14.66 -0.35
N ASP A 146 -18.31 -15.31 -1.00
CA ASP A 146 -18.32 -15.50 -2.47
C ASP A 146 -19.31 -16.58 -2.96
N GLY A 147 -19.90 -17.37 -2.04
CA GLY A 147 -20.82 -18.48 -2.35
C GLY A 147 -22.31 -18.14 -2.37
N ASP A 148 -22.71 -16.91 -1.99
CA ASP A 148 -24.13 -16.51 -1.81
C ASP A 148 -24.70 -15.70 -2.99
N ASN A 149 -24.06 -15.72 -4.16
CA ASN A 149 -24.53 -15.05 -5.38
C ASN A 149 -24.89 -16.04 -6.50
N GLY A 150 -25.61 -17.13 -6.18
CA GLY A 150 -26.03 -18.10 -7.19
C GLY A 150 -27.29 -18.89 -6.85
N GLU A 151 -28.42 -18.43 -7.42
CA GLU A 151 -29.68 -19.10 -7.82
C GLU A 151 -30.93 -18.26 -7.42
N LEU A 152 -31.49 -17.46 -8.36
CA LEU A 152 -32.70 -17.71 -9.22
C LEU A 152 -34.02 -17.49 -8.43
N ASP A 153 -35.07 -16.78 -8.86
CA ASP A 153 -35.81 -16.69 -10.16
C ASP A 153 -36.80 -15.49 -10.04
N GLU A 154 -36.96 -14.64 -11.07
CA GLU A 154 -38.00 -14.64 -12.13
C GLU A 154 -39.39 -14.05 -11.74
N GLU A 155 -39.93 -13.26 -12.68
CA GLU A 155 -41.32 -12.74 -12.86
C GLU A 155 -41.77 -11.56 -11.94
N GLU A 156 -42.42 -10.49 -12.40
CA GLU A 156 -43.05 -10.13 -13.69
C GLU A 156 -43.35 -8.61 -13.72
N SER A 157 -43.41 -8.08 -14.96
CA SER A 157 -44.44 -7.17 -15.50
C SER A 157 -44.54 -5.67 -15.11
N ASP A 158 -44.47 -4.85 -16.18
CA ASP A 158 -45.35 -3.70 -16.54
C ASP A 158 -45.14 -2.36 -15.77
N GLU A 159 -45.18 -1.15 -16.35
CA GLU A 159 -45.76 -0.60 -17.59
C GLU A 159 -44.89 0.54 -18.16
N GLU A 160 -45.14 0.81 -19.44
CA GLU A 160 -44.67 1.88 -20.32
C GLU A 160 -45.09 3.29 -19.82
N ASP A 161 -44.35 4.32 -20.23
CA ASP A 161 -44.99 5.46 -20.92
C ASP A 161 -43.92 6.30 -21.64
N ASP A 162 -44.17 6.42 -22.95
CA ASP A 162 -43.52 7.24 -23.95
C ASP A 162 -43.50 8.73 -23.59
N GLU A 163 -42.53 9.48 -24.13
CA GLU A 163 -42.83 10.59 -25.06
C GLU A 163 -41.59 10.89 -25.92
N GLU A 164 -41.75 10.65 -27.24
CA GLU A 164 -40.94 11.18 -28.33
C GLU A 164 -41.21 12.68 -28.55
N ASP A 165 -40.16 13.44 -28.85
CA ASP A 165 -40.14 14.52 -29.86
C ASP A 165 -38.65 14.80 -30.15
N GLY A 166 -38.08 14.73 -31.35
CA GLY A 166 -38.62 14.72 -32.70
C GLY A 166 -37.91 15.80 -33.52
N SER A 167 -36.96 15.38 -34.38
CA SER A 167 -36.46 16.09 -35.59
C SER A 167 -35.56 17.34 -35.37
N GLU A 168 -34.59 17.73 -36.21
CA GLU A 168 -34.12 17.29 -37.53
C GLU A 168 -32.85 18.09 -37.91
N GLY A 169 -31.95 17.47 -38.71
CA GLY A 169 -31.09 18.04 -39.79
C GLY A 169 -30.11 19.20 -39.49
N GLU A 170 -28.99 19.44 -40.16
CA GLU A 170 -28.28 18.95 -41.36
C GLU A 170 -26.78 19.30 -41.10
N GLY A 171 -25.77 18.49 -41.46
CA GLY A 171 -25.16 18.47 -42.78
C GLY A 171 -24.23 19.67 -43.03
N THR A 172 -22.90 19.48 -42.99
CA THR A 172 -21.94 19.91 -44.04
C THR A 172 -20.51 19.45 -43.71
N SER A 173 -19.88 18.92 -44.74
CA SER A 173 -18.46 18.60 -44.93
C SER A 173 -17.59 19.86 -45.00
N ASP A 174 -16.31 19.74 -44.64
CA ASP A 174 -15.22 20.28 -45.47
C ASP A 174 -13.95 19.44 -45.23
N GLU A 175 -13.43 18.94 -46.34
CA GLU A 175 -12.13 18.31 -46.53
C GLU A 175 -11.08 19.42 -46.69
N ASP A 176 -9.86 19.22 -46.18
CA ASP A 176 -8.65 19.85 -46.72
C ASP A 176 -7.51 18.82 -46.65
N GLU A 177 -7.10 18.36 -47.83
CA GLU A 177 -5.93 17.53 -48.14
C GLU A 177 -4.66 18.38 -48.29
N ASP A 178 -3.53 17.74 -47.99
CA ASP A 178 -2.18 17.87 -48.57
C ASP A 178 -1.38 19.20 -48.47
N ASP A 179 -0.12 19.12 -48.00
CA ASP A 179 1.06 19.07 -48.88
C ASP A 179 2.39 19.06 -48.07
N ASP A 180 3.06 17.92 -48.15
CA ASP A 180 4.48 17.65 -48.44
C ASP A 180 5.70 18.40 -47.86
N SER A 181 6.72 17.54 -47.66
CA SER A 181 8.14 17.72 -48.00
C SER A 181 9.14 18.13 -46.89
N SER A 182 10.09 17.19 -46.64
CA SER A 182 11.57 17.32 -46.55
C SER A 182 12.18 18.43 -45.66
N ASP A 183 13.31 18.29 -44.97
CA ASP A 183 14.46 17.40 -45.08
C ASP A 183 15.45 17.74 -43.94
N GLU A 184 16.31 16.77 -43.62
CA GLU A 184 17.74 16.92 -43.27
C GLU A 184 18.18 17.54 -41.92
N ASP A 185 18.87 16.69 -41.14
CA ASP A 185 20.20 16.86 -40.56
C ASP A 185 20.60 18.19 -39.86
N PHE A 186 21.04 18.10 -38.59
CA PHE A 186 22.48 18.17 -38.25
C PHE A 186 22.74 17.99 -36.74
N LEU A 187 23.57 16.99 -36.44
CA LEU A 187 24.71 16.95 -35.51
C LEU A 187 24.72 17.72 -34.16
N LYS A 188 25.06 16.94 -33.13
CA LYS A 188 26.17 17.14 -32.17
C LYS A 188 26.55 18.58 -31.81
N ILE A 189 26.30 18.96 -30.56
CA ILE A 189 27.36 19.20 -29.56
C ILE A 189 26.96 18.45 -28.28
#